data_AF-A0A6N8X979-F1
#
_entry.id   AF-A0A6N8X979-F1
#
_cell.length_a   1.000
_cell.length_b   1.000
_cell.length_c   1.000
_cell.angle_alpha   90.00
_cell.angle_beta   90.00
_cell.angle_gamma   90.00
#
_symmetry.space_group_name_H-M   'P 1'
#
loop_
_entity.id
_entity.type
_entity.pdbx_description
1 polymer ?
#
loop_
_entity_poly.entity_id
_entity_poly.type
_entity_poly.pdbx_seq_one_letter_code
_entity_poly.pdbx_strand_id
1 'polypeptide(L)'
;HSMLIGKSNSGVTMAVRLDSEASQNNGHRIDHNYFGPRPVLGSNGGETLRIGTSKYSLLESRTLVERNYFERCNGEVEIISSKSGSNVFRGNVFVESRGTLTLRHGNGNRVEGNVFLGNGLPHTGGIRVINKRQTIRNNYLFQLTGRRFAGALVVMNGVPDSPINRYHQVEESVIENNTIIGSDHIELAAGSDEERSAVPKTTRFANNLIANLETKDSIAVHDDISGIHFAGNVYDGVEEVPDADGFEHRPVEFEWGGNGLAYPVDEANAGVGIPRGLAVVQRDETGPGWYPKPAPAIPFGSGRTVAIGPGRDSLTEALEASAAGDVIELETGEYTVTKIPVLAHPVTVRGNRTNEGAEARPLVRFERSALVELADGGSLELVGLAIDGSLAPDAYGNSVVRTSRYSMLGNYAVRVVDCEVANLNTNHSFNFLRVSRHTFARNIDIQRSSFRAVTGHIVALDREIDDLGIYNGESVVVEDSRFANVEGAVLNVYRGGTDESTFGPEVSFRRNVLEDIGHGKRNKTRASVFLHGVQTVSIEDNDLSGTQPIRVVETVGEPITRIDGNRFSESAPPVVVPWQR
;
A
#
# COMPACT_ATOMS: atom_id res chain seq x y z
N HIS A 1 27.09 -0.06 -7.52
CA HIS A 1 27.61 0.95 -6.57
C HIS A 1 26.90 2.30 -6.77
N SER A 2 25.64 2.28 -7.18
CA SER A 2 24.84 3.47 -7.47
C SER A 2 23.80 3.70 -6.38
N MET A 3 23.21 4.90 -6.37
CA MET A 3 22.08 5.23 -5.52
C MET A 3 20.91 5.73 -6.38
N LEU A 4 19.78 5.05 -6.27
CA LEU A 4 18.57 5.29 -7.05
C LEU A 4 17.40 5.49 -6.07
N ILE A 5 16.80 6.68 -6.06
CA ILE A 5 15.78 7.07 -5.09
C ILE A 5 14.66 7.89 -5.73
N GLY A 6 13.45 7.82 -5.16
CA GLY A 6 12.40 8.81 -5.41
C GLY A 6 11.73 8.76 -6.79
N LYS A 7 11.93 7.71 -7.59
CA LYS A 7 11.20 7.58 -8.86
C LYS A 7 9.70 7.40 -8.58
N SER A 8 8.90 8.40 -8.96
CA SER A 8 7.46 8.42 -8.65
C SER A 8 6.53 8.35 -9.86
N ASN A 9 7.08 8.35 -11.07
CA ASN A 9 6.31 8.12 -12.30
C ASN A 9 6.29 6.64 -12.67
N SER A 10 5.35 6.28 -13.55
CA SER A 10 5.26 4.92 -14.13
C SER A 10 6.55 4.50 -14.85
N GLY A 11 6.77 3.19 -14.91
CA GLY A 11 7.93 2.54 -15.49
C GLY A 11 8.91 2.05 -14.43
N VAL A 12 9.54 0.92 -14.72
CA VAL A 12 10.57 0.31 -13.89
C VAL A 12 11.75 1.28 -13.61
N THR A 13 12.35 1.24 -12.42
CA THR A 13 13.52 2.09 -12.09
C THR A 13 14.74 1.68 -12.91
N MET A 14 15.05 0.37 -12.95
CA MET A 14 16.15 -0.19 -13.73
C MET A 14 15.70 -1.45 -14.46
N ALA A 15 16.09 -1.58 -15.74
CA ALA A 15 15.79 -2.80 -16.51
C ALA A 15 16.99 -3.32 -17.31
N VAL A 16 17.09 -4.65 -17.39
CA VAL A 16 17.93 -5.36 -18.37
C VAL A 16 17.04 -5.75 -19.55
N ARG A 17 17.39 -5.29 -20.76
CA ARG A 17 16.67 -5.62 -22.00
C ARG A 17 17.34 -6.77 -22.73
N LEU A 18 16.55 -7.59 -23.41
CA LEU A 18 16.98 -8.78 -24.16
C LEU A 18 16.51 -8.74 -25.63
N ASP A 19 16.27 -7.54 -26.14
CA ASP A 19 15.61 -7.28 -27.42
C ASP A 19 16.51 -7.46 -28.65
N SER A 20 17.78 -7.78 -28.43
CA SER A 20 18.73 -8.22 -29.46
C SER A 20 19.54 -9.42 -28.96
N GLU A 21 20.07 -10.22 -29.88
CA GLU A 21 20.97 -11.33 -29.55
C GLU A 21 22.19 -10.85 -28.75
N ALA A 22 22.71 -9.66 -29.07
CA ALA A 22 23.83 -9.05 -28.36
C ALA A 22 23.52 -8.66 -26.90
N SER A 23 22.24 -8.48 -26.55
CA SER A 23 21.80 -8.16 -25.20
C SER A 23 21.44 -9.40 -24.36
N GLN A 24 21.37 -10.58 -24.98
CA GLN A 24 21.09 -11.87 -24.32
C GLN A 24 22.38 -12.49 -23.79
N ASN A 25 22.27 -13.49 -22.90
CA ASN A 25 23.43 -14.14 -22.29
C ASN A 25 24.47 -13.15 -21.75
N ASN A 26 23.98 -12.01 -21.25
CA ASN A 26 24.78 -10.81 -21.06
C ASN A 26 25.80 -10.90 -19.93
N GLY A 27 25.57 -11.79 -18.95
CA GLY A 27 26.44 -11.90 -17.79
C GLY A 27 26.55 -10.59 -17.00
N HIS A 28 25.54 -9.71 -17.09
CA HIS A 28 25.55 -8.43 -16.41
C HIS A 28 25.65 -8.62 -14.89
N ARG A 29 26.31 -7.67 -14.23
CA ARG A 29 26.44 -7.62 -12.78
C ARG A 29 25.84 -6.33 -12.24
N ILE A 30 24.89 -6.46 -11.33
CA ILE A 30 24.21 -5.37 -10.64
C ILE A 30 24.51 -5.54 -9.15
N ASP A 31 25.53 -4.84 -8.65
CA ASP A 31 26.00 -5.02 -7.27
C ASP A 31 26.24 -3.74 -6.47
N HIS A 32 26.10 -3.85 -5.14
CA HIS A 32 26.31 -2.78 -4.15
C HIS A 32 25.53 -1.48 -4.46
N ASN A 33 24.36 -1.61 -5.07
CA ASN A 33 23.47 -0.47 -5.30
C ASN A 33 22.56 -0.27 -4.09
N TYR A 34 22.33 1.00 -3.77
CA TYR A 34 21.27 1.42 -2.85
C TYR A 34 20.03 1.79 -3.69
N PHE A 35 19.06 0.89 -3.72
CA PHE A 35 17.72 1.17 -4.22
C PHE A 35 16.90 1.68 -3.04
N GLY A 36 16.86 3.00 -2.87
CA GLY A 36 16.17 3.61 -1.74
C GLY A 36 14.67 3.80 -1.99
N PRO A 37 14.00 4.59 -1.14
CA PRO A 37 12.56 4.70 -1.13
C PRO A 37 11.96 5.00 -2.50
N ARG A 38 11.02 4.16 -2.92
CA ARG A 38 10.15 4.35 -4.08
C ARG A 38 8.71 4.41 -3.57
N PRO A 39 7.99 5.54 -3.76
CA PRO A 39 6.61 5.65 -3.28
C PRO A 39 5.69 4.71 -4.04
N VAL A 40 4.55 4.39 -3.43
CA VAL A 40 3.44 3.67 -4.08
C VAL A 40 3.03 4.42 -5.34
N LEU A 41 3.01 3.73 -6.48
CA LEU A 41 2.64 4.33 -7.75
C LEU A 41 1.12 4.51 -7.88
N GLY A 42 0.34 3.62 -7.26
CA GLY A 42 -1.11 3.57 -7.42
C GLY A 42 -1.56 2.89 -8.72
N SER A 43 -0.67 2.12 -9.35
CA SER A 43 -0.92 1.32 -10.55
C SER A 43 0.20 0.28 -10.76
N ASN A 44 0.05 -0.59 -11.75
CA ASN A 44 1.14 -1.40 -12.32
C ASN A 44 2.25 -0.53 -12.95
N GLY A 45 3.47 -1.07 -13.08
CA GLY A 45 4.65 -0.42 -13.65
C GLY A 45 5.52 0.31 -12.62
N GLY A 46 5.34 -0.05 -11.36
CA GLY A 46 6.07 0.35 -10.17
C GLY A 46 7.39 -0.40 -9.92
N GLU A 47 7.81 -1.35 -10.78
CA GLU A 47 8.89 -2.28 -10.43
C GLU A 47 10.23 -1.57 -10.15
N THR A 48 10.99 -1.96 -9.13
CA THR A 48 12.31 -1.37 -8.89
C THR A 48 13.35 -1.92 -9.87
N LEU A 49 13.37 -3.23 -10.07
CA LEU A 49 14.27 -3.88 -11.02
C LEU A 49 13.52 -4.88 -11.90
N ARG A 50 13.78 -4.87 -13.20
CA ARG A 50 13.25 -5.88 -14.13
C ARG A 50 14.33 -6.50 -14.99
N ILE A 51 14.34 -7.83 -15.13
CA ILE A 51 15.31 -8.53 -15.98
C ILE A 51 14.58 -9.24 -17.12
N GLY A 52 14.53 -8.61 -18.28
CA GLY A 52 13.80 -9.10 -19.46
C GLY A 52 12.34 -8.63 -19.52
N THR A 53 11.57 -9.27 -20.40
CA THR A 53 10.13 -9.07 -20.60
C THR A 53 9.50 -10.41 -20.99
N SER A 54 8.16 -10.52 -20.93
CA SER A 54 7.46 -11.76 -21.33
C SER A 54 7.91 -12.28 -22.70
N LYS A 55 7.98 -11.40 -23.72
CA LYS A 55 8.39 -11.74 -25.09
C LYS A 55 9.73 -12.46 -25.19
N TYR A 56 10.69 -12.14 -24.31
CA TYR A 56 12.05 -12.69 -24.33
C TYR A 56 12.32 -13.63 -23.15
N SER A 57 11.29 -14.01 -22.39
CA SER A 57 11.46 -14.64 -21.08
C SER A 57 12.03 -16.07 -21.11
N LEU A 58 11.90 -16.78 -22.23
CA LEU A 58 12.48 -18.11 -22.40
C LEU A 58 13.96 -18.08 -22.76
N LEU A 59 14.53 -16.89 -23.00
CA LEU A 59 15.94 -16.71 -23.29
C LEU A 59 16.74 -16.55 -22.00
N GLU A 60 18.00 -16.99 -22.03
CA GLU A 60 18.91 -16.83 -20.91
C GLU A 60 19.48 -15.40 -20.87
N SER A 61 19.41 -14.78 -19.69
CA SER A 61 20.05 -13.49 -19.43
C SER A 61 21.35 -13.66 -18.65
N ARG A 62 21.40 -14.61 -17.71
CA ARG A 62 22.55 -14.86 -16.83
C ARG A 62 23.00 -13.62 -16.04
N THR A 63 22.06 -12.72 -15.75
CA THR A 63 22.33 -11.54 -14.96
C THR A 63 22.53 -11.93 -13.49
N LEU A 64 23.57 -11.38 -12.87
CA LEU A 64 23.88 -11.48 -11.46
C LEU A 64 23.44 -10.19 -10.75
N VAL A 65 22.49 -10.31 -9.83
CA VAL A 65 22.05 -9.23 -8.93
C VAL A 65 22.48 -9.60 -7.52
N GLU A 66 23.51 -8.95 -7.00
CA GLU A 66 24.07 -9.33 -5.71
C GLU A 66 24.41 -8.17 -4.79
N ARG A 67 24.25 -8.38 -3.47
CA ARG A 67 24.68 -7.41 -2.45
C ARG A 67 24.11 -6.00 -2.66
N ASN A 68 22.88 -5.89 -3.15
CA ASN A 68 22.14 -4.62 -3.22
C ASN A 68 21.25 -4.45 -1.98
N TYR A 69 20.94 -3.20 -1.65
CA TYR A 69 20.06 -2.84 -0.55
C TYR A 69 18.81 -2.16 -1.09
N PHE A 70 17.65 -2.80 -0.91
CA PHE A 70 16.32 -2.33 -1.31
C PHE A 70 15.60 -1.82 -0.07
N GLU A 71 15.49 -0.50 0.08
CA GLU A 71 14.85 0.15 1.23
C GLU A 71 13.54 0.80 0.79
N ARG A 72 12.42 0.35 1.36
CA ARG A 72 11.08 0.94 1.12
C ARG A 72 10.77 1.11 -0.37
N CYS A 73 11.08 0.08 -1.15
CA CYS A 73 10.82 0.00 -2.58
C CYS A 73 9.36 -0.37 -2.85
N ASN A 74 8.44 0.57 -2.61
CA ASN A 74 7.00 0.31 -2.45
C ASN A 74 6.18 0.57 -3.72
N GLY A 75 6.81 0.59 -4.89
CA GLY A 75 6.19 1.04 -6.13
C GLY A 75 4.96 0.23 -6.55
N GLU A 76 5.04 -1.10 -6.45
CA GLU A 76 3.99 -2.06 -6.76
C GLU A 76 4.30 -3.43 -6.11
N VAL A 77 3.51 -4.47 -6.40
CA VAL A 77 3.68 -5.83 -5.85
C VAL A 77 5.03 -6.50 -6.22
N GLU A 78 5.69 -6.09 -7.31
CA GLU A 78 6.99 -6.60 -7.74
C GLU A 78 8.12 -5.59 -7.46
N ILE A 79 8.90 -5.80 -6.39
CA ILE A 79 10.16 -5.04 -6.19
C ILE A 79 11.14 -5.42 -7.29
N ILE A 80 11.34 -6.73 -7.46
CA ILE A 80 12.09 -7.31 -8.56
C ILE A 80 11.17 -8.17 -9.39
N SER A 81 11.18 -7.95 -10.70
CA SER A 81 10.45 -8.76 -11.67
C SER A 81 11.44 -9.47 -12.60
N SER A 82 11.75 -10.73 -12.30
CA SER A 82 12.57 -11.57 -13.18
C SER A 82 11.70 -12.08 -14.33
N LYS A 83 12.02 -11.69 -15.57
CA LYS A 83 11.30 -12.07 -16.79
C LYS A 83 12.27 -12.64 -17.83
N SER A 84 13.18 -13.51 -17.39
CA SER A 84 14.19 -14.19 -18.21
C SER A 84 14.81 -15.38 -17.46
N GLY A 85 15.59 -16.20 -18.16
CA GLY A 85 16.20 -17.41 -17.61
C GLY A 85 17.61 -17.25 -17.04
N SER A 86 17.96 -18.18 -16.14
CA SER A 86 19.31 -18.40 -15.61
C SER A 86 19.92 -17.22 -14.84
N ASN A 87 19.10 -16.33 -14.27
CA ASN A 87 19.58 -15.22 -13.44
C ASN A 87 19.91 -15.68 -12.01
N VAL A 88 20.76 -14.92 -11.33
CA VAL A 88 21.12 -15.15 -9.93
C VAL A 88 20.85 -13.91 -9.11
N PHE A 89 20.03 -14.04 -8.08
CA PHE A 89 19.74 -13.01 -7.09
C PHE A 89 20.32 -13.46 -5.75
N ARG A 90 21.43 -12.85 -5.32
CA ARG A 90 22.15 -13.34 -4.14
C ARG A 90 22.58 -12.27 -3.14
N GLY A 91 22.37 -12.53 -1.85
CA GLY A 91 22.91 -11.67 -0.79
C GLY A 91 22.36 -10.25 -0.81
N ASN A 92 21.18 -10.04 -1.40
CA ASN A 92 20.51 -8.74 -1.36
C ASN A 92 19.71 -8.60 -0.06
N VAL A 93 19.51 -7.36 0.38
CA VAL A 93 18.72 -7.04 1.56
C VAL A 93 17.51 -6.22 1.14
N PHE A 94 16.32 -6.62 1.59
CA PHE A 94 15.05 -5.92 1.40
C PHE A 94 14.55 -5.47 2.77
N VAL A 95 14.44 -4.17 2.98
CA VAL A 95 13.99 -3.60 4.26
C VAL A 95 12.72 -2.81 4.02
N GLU A 96 11.67 -3.16 4.77
CA GLU A 96 10.40 -2.43 4.82
C GLU A 96 9.81 -2.15 3.43
N SER A 97 10.07 -3.06 2.48
CA SER A 97 9.68 -2.91 1.08
C SER A 97 8.36 -3.65 0.83
N ARG A 98 7.36 -2.90 0.39
CA ARG A 98 6.02 -3.39 0.05
C ARG A 98 6.06 -4.00 -1.34
N GLY A 99 6.00 -5.33 -1.43
CA GLY A 99 6.18 -6.09 -2.66
C GLY A 99 7.14 -7.27 -2.51
N THR A 100 7.52 -7.88 -3.63
CA THR A 100 8.23 -9.17 -3.67
C THR A 100 9.41 -9.21 -4.64
N LEU A 101 10.30 -10.17 -4.44
CA LEU A 101 11.12 -10.72 -5.52
C LEU A 101 10.28 -11.77 -6.26
N THR A 102 9.77 -11.41 -7.43
CA THR A 102 8.95 -12.31 -8.26
C THR A 102 9.77 -12.91 -9.40
N LEU A 103 9.78 -14.24 -9.48
CA LEU A 103 10.25 -15.01 -10.63
C LEU A 103 9.16 -15.05 -11.70
N ARG A 104 8.85 -13.89 -12.27
CA ARG A 104 7.59 -13.61 -13.00
C ARG A 104 7.47 -14.38 -14.31
N HIS A 105 8.56 -14.50 -15.06
CA HIS A 105 8.69 -15.38 -16.23
C HIS A 105 10.14 -15.90 -16.33
N GLY A 106 10.33 -16.97 -17.11
CA GLY A 106 11.64 -17.55 -17.36
C GLY A 106 12.06 -18.57 -16.31
N ASN A 107 12.99 -19.44 -16.69
CA ASN A 107 13.30 -20.68 -15.97
C ASN A 107 14.73 -20.69 -15.44
N GLY A 108 15.03 -21.55 -14.47
CA GLY A 108 16.42 -21.80 -14.06
C GLY A 108 17.05 -20.68 -13.22
N ASN A 109 16.24 -19.81 -12.59
CA ASN A 109 16.79 -18.73 -11.77
C ASN A 109 17.13 -19.21 -10.36
N ARG A 110 18.09 -18.53 -9.73
CA ARG A 110 18.55 -18.82 -8.38
C ARG A 110 18.34 -17.61 -7.47
N VAL A 111 17.68 -17.81 -6.34
CA VAL A 111 17.43 -16.81 -5.30
C VAL A 111 18.07 -17.32 -4.00
N GLU A 112 19.22 -16.76 -3.64
CA GLU A 112 20.12 -17.36 -2.66
C GLU A 112 20.63 -16.37 -1.60
N GLY A 113 20.54 -16.69 -0.31
CA GLY A 113 21.20 -15.86 0.70
C GLY A 113 20.62 -14.45 0.85
N ASN A 114 19.40 -14.19 0.36
CA ASN A 114 18.77 -12.86 0.47
C ASN A 114 18.10 -12.71 1.84
N VAL A 115 18.01 -11.47 2.32
CA VAL A 115 17.41 -11.13 3.61
C VAL A 115 16.24 -10.19 3.37
N PHE A 116 15.07 -10.52 3.91
CA PHE A 116 13.86 -9.72 3.87
C PHE A 116 13.45 -9.36 5.30
N LEU A 117 13.48 -8.07 5.62
CA LEU A 117 13.15 -7.51 6.93
C LEU A 117 11.87 -6.67 6.78
N GLY A 118 10.73 -7.28 7.10
CA GLY A 118 9.42 -6.62 7.00
C GLY A 118 9.10 -5.70 8.17
N ASN A 119 9.64 -5.98 9.35
CA ASN A 119 9.35 -5.25 10.60
C ASN A 119 7.84 -5.15 10.92
N GLY A 120 7.04 -6.12 10.46
CA GLY A 120 5.59 -6.11 10.66
C GLY A 120 4.85 -5.04 9.85
N LEU A 121 5.51 -4.39 8.88
CA LEU A 121 4.86 -3.36 8.08
C LEU A 121 3.94 -3.97 7.00
N PRO A 122 2.75 -3.37 6.76
CA PRO A 122 1.77 -3.87 5.80
C PRO A 122 2.34 -4.15 4.41
N HIS A 123 1.95 -5.27 3.82
CA HIS A 123 2.28 -5.67 2.44
C HIS A 123 3.77 -5.90 2.17
N THR A 124 4.59 -6.03 3.22
CA THR A 124 5.96 -6.50 3.07
C THR A 124 5.94 -7.96 2.65
N GLY A 125 6.52 -8.25 1.49
CA GLY A 125 6.50 -9.58 0.88
C GLY A 125 7.89 -10.15 0.70
N GLY A 126 7.95 -11.43 0.35
CA GLY A 126 9.21 -12.14 0.15
C GLY A 126 9.38 -12.60 -1.29
N ILE A 127 9.31 -13.90 -1.50
CA ILE A 127 9.69 -14.55 -2.76
C ILE A 127 8.45 -15.19 -3.40
N ARG A 128 8.19 -14.84 -4.67
CA ARG A 128 7.12 -15.46 -5.46
C ARG A 128 7.70 -16.31 -6.59
N VAL A 129 7.37 -17.60 -6.55
CA VAL A 129 7.87 -18.66 -7.42
C VAL A 129 6.82 -19.01 -8.47
N ILE A 130 7.20 -18.85 -9.73
CA ILE A 130 6.45 -19.25 -10.93
C ILE A 130 7.45 -19.92 -11.89
N ASN A 131 6.96 -20.68 -12.86
CA ASN A 131 7.76 -21.29 -13.93
C ASN A 131 8.72 -22.37 -13.41
N LYS A 132 9.63 -22.84 -14.28
CA LYS A 132 10.36 -24.09 -14.08
C LYS A 132 11.76 -23.90 -13.51
N ARG A 133 12.26 -24.92 -12.82
CA ARG A 133 13.65 -25.06 -12.37
C ARG A 133 14.16 -23.89 -11.54
N GLN A 134 13.29 -23.30 -10.72
CA GLN A 134 13.71 -22.24 -9.81
C GLN A 134 14.44 -22.86 -8.61
N THR A 135 15.49 -22.21 -8.12
CA THR A 135 16.17 -22.59 -6.88
C THR A 135 16.05 -21.44 -5.88
N ILE A 136 15.37 -21.69 -4.75
CA ILE A 136 15.14 -20.74 -3.68
C ILE A 136 15.78 -21.33 -2.43
N ARG A 137 16.97 -20.83 -2.04
CA ARG A 137 17.67 -21.41 -0.91
C ARG A 137 18.40 -20.44 -0.01
N ASN A 138 18.51 -20.80 1.26
CA ASN A 138 19.27 -20.02 2.25
C ASN A 138 18.79 -18.56 2.33
N ASN A 139 17.50 -18.29 2.12
CA ASN A 139 16.96 -16.94 2.29
C ASN A 139 16.41 -16.77 3.71
N TYR A 140 16.47 -15.56 4.24
CA TYR A 140 15.95 -15.20 5.55
C TYR A 140 14.79 -14.21 5.40
N LEU A 141 13.63 -14.53 5.95
CA LEU A 141 12.39 -13.80 5.80
C LEU A 141 11.81 -13.53 7.19
N PHE A 142 11.70 -12.26 7.57
CA PHE A 142 11.39 -11.88 8.94
C PHE A 142 10.28 -10.85 9.01
N GLN A 143 9.21 -11.19 9.74
CA GLN A 143 8.05 -10.34 9.99
C GLN A 143 7.45 -9.71 8.73
N LEU A 144 7.23 -10.54 7.70
CA LEU A 144 6.56 -10.15 6.45
C LEU A 144 5.05 -10.34 6.59
N THR A 145 4.27 -9.31 6.24
CA THR A 145 2.81 -9.30 6.46
C THR A 145 1.99 -9.24 5.16
N GLY A 146 2.64 -9.36 4.00
CA GLY A 146 1.95 -9.45 2.72
C GLY A 146 1.19 -10.77 2.59
N ARG A 147 0.07 -10.73 1.88
CA ARG A 147 -0.81 -11.89 1.63
C ARG A 147 -0.87 -12.21 0.13
N ARG A 148 -1.47 -13.35 -0.23
CA ARG A 148 -1.74 -13.72 -1.63
C ARG A 148 -0.44 -13.68 -2.46
N PHE A 149 -0.36 -12.79 -3.44
CA PHE A 149 0.80 -12.63 -4.30
C PHE A 149 2.00 -11.96 -3.63
N ALA A 150 1.81 -11.41 -2.43
CA ALA A 150 2.85 -10.78 -1.63
C ALA A 150 3.17 -11.54 -0.34
N GLY A 151 2.79 -12.82 -0.24
CA GLY A 151 3.23 -13.69 0.86
C GLY A 151 4.75 -13.68 1.07
N ALA A 152 5.18 -14.10 2.26
CA ALA A 152 6.59 -14.33 2.57
C ALA A 152 7.20 -15.32 1.57
N LEU A 153 6.49 -16.41 1.29
CA LEU A 153 6.87 -17.36 0.25
C LEU A 153 5.64 -17.84 -0.49
N VAL A 154 5.60 -17.61 -1.79
CA VAL A 154 4.44 -17.91 -2.64
C VAL A 154 4.84 -18.87 -3.75
N VAL A 155 4.20 -20.04 -3.81
CA VAL A 155 4.30 -20.99 -4.92
C VAL A 155 3.01 -20.92 -5.71
N MET A 156 3.06 -20.37 -6.91
CA MET A 156 1.88 -20.09 -7.73
C MET A 156 1.37 -21.33 -8.48
N ASN A 157 0.05 -21.39 -8.68
CA ASN A 157 -0.52 -22.16 -9.79
C ASN A 157 -0.20 -21.51 -11.15
N GLY A 158 -0.10 -22.35 -12.18
CA GLY A 158 0.10 -21.91 -13.57
C GLY A 158 -1.17 -22.05 -14.41
N VAL A 159 -1.10 -21.53 -15.64
CA VAL A 159 -2.11 -21.74 -16.68
C VAL A 159 -1.69 -22.96 -17.52
N PRO A 160 -2.56 -23.95 -17.77
CA PRO A 160 -2.27 -25.04 -18.72
C PRO A 160 -1.96 -24.48 -20.12
N ASP A 161 -0.96 -25.04 -20.80
CA ASP A 161 -0.50 -24.58 -22.12
C ASP A 161 -0.30 -23.06 -22.21
N SER A 162 0.21 -22.48 -21.12
CA SER A 162 0.27 -21.03 -20.89
C SER A 162 0.91 -20.25 -22.03
N PRO A 163 0.24 -19.21 -22.55
CA PRO A 163 0.86 -18.19 -23.38
C PRO A 163 2.06 -17.53 -22.68
N ILE A 164 3.02 -17.04 -23.45
CA ILE A 164 4.31 -16.51 -22.91
C ILE A 164 4.16 -15.33 -21.93
N ASN A 165 3.05 -14.60 -21.99
CA ASN A 165 2.73 -13.48 -21.11
C ASN A 165 1.83 -13.85 -19.92
N ARG A 166 1.45 -15.12 -19.78
CA ARG A 166 0.70 -15.65 -18.63
C ARG A 166 1.65 -16.36 -17.65
N TYR A 167 1.12 -17.17 -16.75
CA TYR A 167 1.89 -17.88 -15.72
C TYR A 167 2.15 -19.32 -16.15
N HIS A 168 3.42 -19.74 -16.26
CA HIS A 168 3.74 -21.15 -16.46
C HIS A 168 3.72 -21.91 -15.13
N GLN A 169 3.32 -23.19 -15.19
CA GLN A 169 3.33 -24.13 -14.07
C GLN A 169 4.68 -24.13 -13.34
N VAL A 170 4.64 -24.15 -12.00
CA VAL A 170 5.84 -24.41 -11.18
C VAL A 170 6.22 -25.87 -11.33
N GLU A 171 7.43 -26.12 -11.82
CA GLU A 171 7.91 -27.46 -12.14
C GLU A 171 9.42 -27.57 -11.85
N GLU A 172 9.89 -28.75 -11.42
CA GLU A 172 11.33 -29.04 -11.21
C GLU A 172 12.05 -28.04 -10.28
N SER A 173 11.33 -27.41 -9.35
CA SER A 173 11.88 -26.34 -8.52
C SER A 173 12.38 -26.87 -7.16
N VAL A 174 13.33 -26.16 -6.57
CA VAL A 174 13.93 -26.50 -5.27
C VAL A 174 13.77 -25.32 -4.32
N ILE A 175 13.16 -25.56 -3.18
CA ILE A 175 12.95 -24.60 -2.10
C ILE A 175 13.54 -25.20 -0.83
N GLU A 176 14.74 -24.77 -0.42
CA GLU A 176 15.43 -25.42 0.69
C GLU A 176 16.20 -24.49 1.62
N ASN A 177 16.32 -24.86 2.89
CA ASN A 177 17.16 -24.14 3.86
C ASN A 177 16.80 -22.65 4.03
N ASN A 178 15.55 -22.27 3.76
CA ASN A 178 15.06 -20.93 4.04
C ASN A 178 14.61 -20.83 5.49
N THR A 179 14.77 -19.65 6.09
CA THR A 179 14.28 -19.33 7.44
C THR A 179 13.20 -18.28 7.32
N ILE A 180 12.00 -18.61 7.80
CA ILE A 180 10.83 -17.73 7.79
C ILE A 180 10.38 -17.57 9.25
N ILE A 181 10.49 -16.35 9.78
CA ILE A 181 10.21 -16.05 11.17
C ILE A 181 9.13 -14.97 11.27
N GLY A 182 8.08 -15.23 12.06
CA GLY A 182 7.03 -14.29 12.41
C GLY A 182 6.27 -13.70 11.23
N SER A 183 6.29 -14.36 10.07
CA SER A 183 5.66 -13.89 8.84
C SER A 183 4.27 -14.49 8.66
N ASP A 184 3.35 -13.73 8.06
CA ASP A 184 1.93 -14.04 8.13
C ASP A 184 1.45 -15.05 7.08
N HIS A 185 2.08 -15.09 5.90
CA HIS A 185 1.57 -15.93 4.80
C HIS A 185 2.67 -16.64 4.02
N ILE A 186 2.62 -17.96 4.02
CA ILE A 186 3.22 -18.88 3.04
C ILE A 186 2.06 -19.45 2.22
N GLU A 187 2.13 -19.32 0.91
CA GLU A 187 0.99 -19.57 0.03
C GLU A 187 1.38 -20.66 -0.98
N LEU A 188 0.78 -21.85 -0.87
CA LEU A 188 1.04 -22.99 -1.75
C LEU A 188 -0.10 -23.16 -2.76
N ALA A 189 0.26 -23.35 -4.03
CA ALA A 189 -0.69 -23.36 -5.15
C ALA A 189 -1.49 -22.05 -5.31
N ALA A 190 -0.89 -20.92 -4.91
CA ALA A 190 -1.53 -19.62 -4.84
C ALA A 190 -2.12 -19.16 -6.19
N GLY A 191 -3.26 -18.48 -6.13
CA GLY A 191 -3.97 -17.99 -7.31
C GLY A 191 -4.68 -19.08 -8.12
N SER A 192 -4.90 -20.27 -7.55
CA SER A 192 -5.70 -21.31 -8.20
C SER A 192 -7.09 -20.80 -8.56
N ASP A 193 -7.49 -21.04 -9.80
CA ASP A 193 -8.82 -20.75 -10.33
C ASP A 193 -9.03 -21.50 -11.67
N GLU A 194 -10.16 -21.28 -12.34
CA GLU A 194 -10.49 -21.93 -13.61
C GLU A 194 -9.41 -21.74 -14.70
N GLU A 195 -8.74 -20.57 -14.75
CA GLU A 195 -7.66 -20.31 -15.70
C GLU A 195 -6.32 -20.87 -15.17
N ARG A 196 -6.01 -20.61 -13.90
CA ARG A 196 -4.78 -21.01 -13.22
C ARG A 196 -4.95 -22.38 -12.53
N SER A 197 -5.19 -23.41 -13.33
CA SER A 197 -5.49 -24.78 -12.87
C SER A 197 -4.31 -25.75 -12.96
N ALA A 198 -3.11 -25.30 -13.35
CA ALA A 198 -1.92 -26.14 -13.40
C ALA A 198 -1.14 -26.07 -12.08
N VAL A 199 -1.35 -27.07 -11.21
CA VAL A 199 -0.74 -27.17 -9.87
C VAL A 199 0.78 -27.37 -9.89
N PRO A 200 1.53 -27.03 -8.83
CA PRO A 200 2.96 -27.30 -8.75
C PRO A 200 3.28 -28.80 -8.89
N LYS A 201 4.36 -29.16 -9.61
CA LYS A 201 4.79 -30.56 -9.72
C LYS A 201 6.30 -30.77 -9.72
N THR A 202 6.73 -31.97 -9.34
CA THR A 202 8.15 -32.37 -9.29
C THR A 202 9.02 -31.33 -8.56
N THR A 203 8.48 -30.73 -7.50
CA THR A 203 9.11 -29.64 -6.75
C THR A 203 9.52 -30.16 -5.38
N ARG A 204 10.66 -29.71 -4.85
CA ARG A 204 11.16 -30.10 -3.54
C ARG A 204 11.07 -28.93 -2.57
N PHE A 205 10.55 -29.18 -1.37
CA PHE A 205 10.47 -28.22 -0.27
C PHE A 205 11.14 -28.84 0.97
N ALA A 206 12.40 -28.50 1.25
CA ALA A 206 13.18 -29.25 2.22
C ALA A 206 14.01 -28.41 3.20
N ASN A 207 14.15 -28.89 4.44
CA ASN A 207 15.01 -28.28 5.46
C ASN A 207 14.72 -26.79 5.71
N ASN A 208 13.49 -26.34 5.48
CA ASN A 208 13.09 -24.98 5.80
C ASN A 208 12.72 -24.87 7.28
N LEU A 209 12.99 -23.72 7.88
CA LEU A 209 12.56 -23.36 9.23
C LEU A 209 11.40 -22.36 9.12
N ILE A 210 10.25 -22.69 9.70
CA ILE A 210 9.07 -21.82 9.74
C ILE A 210 8.67 -21.63 11.20
N ALA A 211 8.91 -20.45 11.76
CA ALA A 211 8.66 -20.22 13.19
C ALA A 211 7.90 -18.92 13.41
N ASN A 212 6.95 -18.91 14.34
CA ASN A 212 6.27 -17.68 14.74
C ASN A 212 6.48 -17.38 16.22
N LEU A 213 6.54 -16.09 16.55
CA LEU A 213 6.65 -15.62 17.94
C LEU A 213 5.37 -15.89 18.74
N GLU A 214 4.23 -15.91 18.05
CA GLU A 214 2.91 -16.28 18.56
C GLU A 214 2.29 -17.26 17.57
N THR A 215 1.57 -18.27 18.08
CA THR A 215 0.92 -19.27 17.21
C THR A 215 -0.06 -18.60 16.27
N LYS A 216 0.08 -18.88 14.96
CA LYS A 216 -0.84 -18.40 13.93
C LYS A 216 -0.91 -19.32 12.73
N ASP A 217 -2.06 -19.33 12.07
CA ASP A 217 -2.21 -19.88 10.73
C ASP A 217 -1.41 -19.04 9.72
N SER A 218 -0.33 -19.62 9.22
CA SER A 218 0.64 -18.94 8.35
C SER A 218 0.99 -19.73 7.09
N ILE A 219 0.34 -20.88 6.86
CA ILE A 219 0.54 -21.69 5.66
C ILE A 219 -0.84 -22.00 5.06
N ALA A 220 -1.13 -21.40 3.91
CA ALA A 220 -2.36 -21.67 3.18
C ALA A 220 -2.09 -22.55 1.95
N VAL A 221 -2.97 -23.53 1.75
CA VAL A 221 -2.97 -24.44 0.59
C VAL A 221 -4.22 -24.16 -0.25
N HIS A 222 -4.01 -23.79 -1.51
CA HIS A 222 -5.10 -23.33 -2.40
C HIS A 222 -5.53 -24.35 -3.45
N ASP A 223 -4.78 -25.44 -3.62
CA ASP A 223 -5.03 -26.51 -4.58
C ASP A 223 -4.21 -27.76 -4.21
N ASP A 224 -4.25 -28.81 -5.04
CA ASP A 224 -3.41 -29.99 -4.89
C ASP A 224 -1.91 -29.63 -4.85
N ILE A 225 -1.24 -30.09 -3.79
CA ILE A 225 0.20 -29.92 -3.55
C ILE A 225 0.96 -31.25 -3.57
N SER A 226 0.34 -32.35 -4.02
CA SER A 226 0.96 -33.68 -4.12
C SER A 226 2.23 -33.69 -4.98
N GLY A 227 2.36 -32.73 -5.89
CA GLY A 227 3.54 -32.50 -6.71
C GLY A 227 4.71 -31.81 -5.99
N ILE A 228 4.55 -31.44 -4.71
CA ILE A 228 5.60 -30.88 -3.84
C ILE A 228 6.05 -31.94 -2.85
N HIS A 229 7.32 -32.33 -2.92
CA HIS A 229 7.93 -33.27 -2.00
C HIS A 229 8.52 -32.52 -0.80
N PHE A 230 7.87 -32.66 0.36
CA PHE A 230 8.33 -32.08 1.61
C PHE A 230 9.32 -33.02 2.33
N ALA A 231 10.37 -32.46 2.91
CA ALA A 231 11.35 -33.26 3.66
C ALA A 231 12.15 -32.44 4.69
N GLY A 232 12.14 -32.86 5.95
CA GLY A 232 13.00 -32.30 7.00
C GLY A 232 12.72 -30.83 7.35
N ASN A 233 11.52 -30.33 7.05
CA ASN A 233 11.12 -28.98 7.43
C ASN A 233 10.77 -28.96 8.91
N VAL A 234 11.19 -27.91 9.62
CA VAL A 234 10.86 -27.70 11.02
C VAL A 234 9.89 -26.55 11.13
N TYR A 235 8.89 -26.71 11.99
CA TYR A 235 7.99 -25.62 12.32
C TYR A 235 7.79 -25.43 13.83
N ASP A 236 7.50 -24.19 14.22
CA ASP A 236 7.07 -23.82 15.57
C ASP A 236 6.13 -22.61 15.54
N GLY A 237 5.12 -22.57 16.42
CA GLY A 237 4.12 -21.49 16.39
C GLY A 237 3.31 -21.41 15.08
N VAL A 238 3.21 -22.51 14.33
CA VAL A 238 2.33 -22.61 13.15
C VAL A 238 1.10 -23.40 13.55
N GLU A 239 -0.09 -22.85 13.33
CA GLU A 239 -1.37 -23.48 13.73
C GLU A 239 -1.65 -24.76 12.93
N GLU A 240 -1.51 -24.69 11.61
CA GLU A 240 -1.71 -25.81 10.71
C GLU A 240 -0.56 -25.88 9.69
N VAL A 241 -0.06 -27.09 9.46
CA VAL A 241 0.88 -27.41 8.38
C VAL A 241 0.17 -28.31 7.36
N PRO A 242 0.63 -28.34 6.09
CA PRO A 242 0.02 -29.21 5.10
C PRO A 242 -0.01 -30.68 5.55
N ASP A 243 -1.11 -31.37 5.26
CA ASP A 243 -1.27 -32.82 5.51
C ASP A 243 -0.37 -33.63 4.54
N ALA A 244 0.93 -33.58 4.79
CA ALA A 244 1.98 -34.23 4.02
C ALA A 244 3.18 -34.57 4.92
N ASP A 245 3.82 -35.71 4.67
CA ASP A 245 5.06 -36.09 5.33
C ASP A 245 6.16 -35.05 5.08
N GLY A 246 7.03 -34.80 6.07
CA GLY A 246 8.22 -33.97 5.92
C GLY A 246 8.18 -32.62 6.63
N PHE A 247 7.14 -32.37 7.42
CA PHE A 247 7.13 -31.36 8.48
C PHE A 247 7.28 -32.03 9.85
N GLU A 248 8.08 -31.42 10.72
CA GLU A 248 8.27 -31.85 12.10
C GLU A 248 8.12 -30.66 13.02
N HIS A 249 7.24 -30.77 14.02
CA HIS A 249 7.16 -29.76 15.08
C HIS A 249 8.37 -29.90 15.98
N ARG A 250 9.13 -28.82 16.14
CA ARG A 250 10.19 -28.72 17.16
C ARG A 250 10.11 -27.32 17.78
N PRO A 251 10.13 -27.20 19.12
CA PRO A 251 10.28 -25.90 19.75
C PRO A 251 11.53 -25.17 19.24
N VAL A 252 11.43 -23.86 19.04
CA VAL A 252 12.55 -23.05 18.55
C VAL A 252 12.75 -21.85 19.45
N GLU A 253 13.86 -21.87 20.20
CA GLU A 253 14.37 -20.68 20.86
C GLU A 253 15.33 -19.91 19.94
N PHE A 254 15.24 -18.58 19.94
CA PHE A 254 16.03 -17.71 19.07
C PHE A 254 17.05 -16.88 19.83
N GLU A 255 18.24 -16.74 19.25
CA GLU A 255 19.20 -15.69 19.60
C GLU A 255 19.53 -14.81 18.39
N TRP A 256 19.86 -13.55 18.64
CA TRP A 256 20.33 -12.65 17.59
C TRP A 256 21.82 -12.83 17.35
N GLY A 257 22.20 -13.19 16.12
CA GLY A 257 23.58 -13.20 15.68
C GLY A 257 24.13 -11.79 15.48
N GLY A 258 25.46 -11.65 15.51
CA GLY A 258 26.13 -10.37 15.28
C GLY A 258 25.93 -9.77 13.88
N ASN A 259 25.37 -10.54 12.94
CA ASN A 259 24.97 -10.08 11.62
C ASN A 259 23.53 -9.53 11.56
N GLY A 260 22.84 -9.46 12.70
CA GLY A 260 21.48 -8.90 12.81
C GLY A 260 20.36 -9.85 12.42
N LEU A 261 20.62 -11.17 12.32
CA LEU A 261 19.60 -12.19 12.04
C LEU A 261 19.35 -13.06 13.28
N ALA A 262 18.12 -13.53 13.45
CA ALA A 262 17.76 -14.46 14.52
C ALA A 262 18.02 -15.91 14.10
N TYR A 263 18.58 -16.73 14.99
CA TYR A 263 18.94 -18.12 14.74
C TYR A 263 18.45 -19.05 15.85
N PRO A 264 18.04 -20.29 15.50
CA PRO A 264 17.79 -21.32 16.50
C PRO A 264 19.01 -21.57 17.39
N VAL A 265 18.83 -21.61 18.70
CA VAL A 265 19.91 -21.96 19.66
C VAL A 265 20.09 -23.47 19.82
N ASP A 266 19.02 -24.24 19.64
CA ASP A 266 19.03 -25.68 19.89
C ASP A 266 19.83 -26.46 18.84
N GLU A 267 20.74 -27.34 19.30
CA GLU A 267 21.48 -28.27 18.42
C GLU A 267 20.55 -29.20 17.62
N ALA A 268 19.36 -29.50 18.16
CA ALA A 268 18.34 -30.28 17.46
C ALA A 268 17.84 -29.61 16.16
N ASN A 269 17.99 -28.29 16.05
CA ASN A 269 17.63 -27.50 14.87
C ASN A 269 18.84 -27.20 13.96
N ALA A 270 20.01 -27.79 14.25
CA ALA A 270 21.19 -27.62 13.43
C ALA A 270 20.95 -28.15 11.99
N GLY A 271 21.33 -27.35 11.00
CA GLY A 271 21.20 -27.71 9.58
C GLY A 271 19.83 -27.43 8.95
N VAL A 272 18.86 -26.94 9.72
CA VAL A 272 17.57 -26.47 9.21
C VAL A 272 17.57 -24.95 9.09
N GLY A 273 16.95 -24.44 8.02
CA GLY A 273 16.98 -23.02 7.70
C GLY A 273 18.36 -22.52 7.25
N ILE A 274 18.55 -21.21 7.35
CA ILE A 274 19.74 -20.52 6.86
C ILE A 274 20.94 -20.70 7.82
N PRO A 275 22.18 -20.88 7.31
CA PRO A 275 23.36 -20.98 8.16
C PRO A 275 23.65 -19.67 8.92
N ARG A 276 24.16 -19.81 10.16
CA ARG A 276 24.58 -18.70 11.06
C ARG A 276 25.57 -17.70 10.44
N GLY A 277 26.40 -18.15 9.50
CA GLY A 277 27.50 -17.35 8.92
C GLY A 277 27.12 -16.45 7.74
N LEU A 278 25.83 -16.15 7.51
CA LEU A 278 25.45 -15.31 6.36
C LEU A 278 26.03 -13.90 6.51
N ALA A 279 26.78 -13.45 5.50
CA ALA A 279 27.25 -12.07 5.40
C ALA A 279 26.12 -11.17 4.86
N VAL A 280 25.51 -10.38 5.74
CA VAL A 280 24.45 -9.41 5.40
C VAL A 280 25.08 -8.11 4.94
N VAL A 281 24.79 -7.68 3.71
CA VAL A 281 25.25 -6.36 3.22
C VAL A 281 24.58 -5.25 4.04
N GLN A 282 25.38 -4.35 4.59
CA GLN A 282 24.88 -3.26 5.40
C GLN A 282 24.41 -2.10 4.53
N ARG A 283 23.47 -1.31 5.06
CA ARG A 283 22.96 -0.11 4.38
C ARG A 283 24.09 0.80 3.90
N ASP A 284 25.08 1.05 4.75
CA ASP A 284 26.20 1.96 4.45
C ASP A 284 27.30 1.36 3.57
N GLU A 285 27.26 0.07 3.30
CA GLU A 285 28.11 -0.61 2.30
C GLU A 285 27.58 -0.47 0.86
N THR A 286 26.43 0.17 0.67
CA THR A 286 25.80 0.34 -0.65
C THR A 286 25.63 1.80 -1.05
N GLY A 287 25.66 2.03 -2.37
CA GLY A 287 25.64 3.36 -2.95
C GLY A 287 26.93 4.16 -2.71
N PRO A 288 26.98 5.42 -3.16
CA PRO A 288 28.13 6.29 -2.94
C PRO A 288 28.18 6.82 -1.50
N GLY A 289 29.34 6.79 -0.87
CA GLY A 289 29.53 7.37 0.48
C GLY A 289 29.49 8.89 0.55
N TRP A 290 29.52 9.59 -0.61
CA TRP A 290 29.50 11.05 -0.68
C TRP A 290 28.10 11.66 -0.77
N TYR A 291 27.05 10.83 -0.95
CA TYR A 291 25.66 11.31 -1.01
C TYR A 291 24.85 10.73 0.16
N PRO A 292 24.13 11.56 0.94
CA PRO A 292 23.36 11.07 2.07
C PRO A 292 22.17 10.24 1.60
N LYS A 293 21.94 9.10 2.25
CA LYS A 293 20.72 8.30 2.04
C LYS A 293 19.50 9.03 2.62
N PRO A 294 18.30 8.95 1.99
CA PRO A 294 17.16 9.76 2.38
C PRO A 294 16.73 9.53 3.82
N ALA A 295 16.30 10.62 4.47
CA ALA A 295 15.60 10.55 5.73
C ALA A 295 14.16 10.05 5.52
N PRO A 296 13.48 9.56 6.57
CA PRO A 296 12.04 9.31 6.54
C PRO A 296 11.24 10.57 6.14
N ALA A 297 10.02 10.37 5.66
CA ALA A 297 9.10 11.48 5.35
C ALA A 297 8.90 12.39 6.57
N ILE A 298 8.80 13.71 6.35
CA ILE A 298 8.63 14.71 7.40
C ILE A 298 7.23 14.53 8.03
N PRO A 299 7.13 14.19 9.33
CA PRO A 299 5.85 14.04 9.99
C PRO A 299 5.14 15.39 10.18
N PHE A 300 3.81 15.36 10.25
CA PHE A 300 3.03 16.53 10.69
C PHE A 300 3.48 17.00 12.07
N GLY A 301 3.55 18.32 12.27
CA GLY A 301 3.92 18.94 13.54
C GLY A 301 5.36 18.72 14.01
N SER A 302 6.26 18.28 13.15
CA SER A 302 7.69 18.11 13.47
C SER A 302 8.51 19.40 13.38
N GLY A 303 7.93 20.46 12.81
CA GLY A 303 8.54 21.78 12.66
C GLY A 303 8.23 22.70 13.84
N ARG A 304 8.32 24.02 13.60
CA ARG A 304 8.02 25.04 14.60
C ARG A 304 6.51 25.31 14.68
N THR A 305 6.06 25.79 15.83
CA THR A 305 4.68 26.30 15.99
C THR A 305 4.68 27.82 15.80
N VAL A 306 3.75 28.32 14.98
CA VAL A 306 3.53 29.76 14.70
C VAL A 306 2.09 30.10 15.08
N ALA A 307 1.92 30.88 16.16
CA ALA A 307 0.62 31.38 16.57
C ALA A 307 0.20 32.59 15.72
N ILE A 308 -1.06 32.64 15.29
CA ILE A 308 -1.62 33.74 14.52
C ILE A 308 -2.97 34.20 15.07
N GLY A 309 -3.22 35.51 15.03
CA GLY A 309 -4.51 36.09 15.37
C GLY A 309 -5.53 36.04 14.21
N PRO A 310 -6.83 36.20 14.51
CA PRO A 310 -7.89 36.25 13.51
C PRO A 310 -7.72 37.43 12.55
N GLY A 311 -8.24 37.29 11.33
CA GLY A 311 -8.17 38.35 10.34
C GLY A 311 -8.35 37.89 8.90
N ARG A 312 -8.42 38.87 8.00
CA ARG A 312 -8.43 38.63 6.56
C ARG A 312 -7.03 38.19 6.12
N ASP A 313 -6.96 37.05 5.46
CA ASP A 313 -5.75 36.44 4.89
C ASP A 313 -4.60 36.12 5.86
N SER A 314 -4.76 36.27 7.18
CA SER A 314 -3.70 35.91 8.15
C SER A 314 -3.32 34.42 8.07
N LEU A 315 -4.29 33.53 7.84
CA LEU A 315 -4.04 32.12 7.59
C LEU A 315 -3.29 31.90 6.26
N THR A 316 -3.67 32.63 5.20
CA THR A 316 -3.01 32.55 3.89
C THR A 316 -1.53 32.91 4.01
N GLU A 317 -1.24 34.05 4.64
CA GLU A 317 0.13 34.54 4.85
C GLU A 317 0.97 33.58 5.69
N ALA A 318 0.37 33.00 6.74
CA ALA A 318 1.05 32.03 7.59
C ALA A 318 1.37 30.71 6.86
N LEU A 319 0.44 30.23 6.05
CA LEU A 319 0.64 29.04 5.21
C LEU A 319 1.73 29.28 4.15
N GLU A 320 1.73 30.44 3.49
CA GLU A 320 2.75 30.81 2.50
C GLU A 320 4.15 30.97 3.13
N ALA A 321 4.23 31.40 4.40
CA ALA A 321 5.48 31.57 5.14
C ALA A 321 5.97 30.31 5.88
N SER A 322 5.19 29.23 5.86
CA SER A 322 5.47 28.01 6.62
C SER A 322 6.57 27.14 5.97
N ALA A 323 7.22 26.31 6.78
CA ALA A 323 8.14 25.28 6.32
C ALA A 323 7.56 23.87 6.53
N ALA A 324 8.18 22.86 5.92
CA ALA A 324 7.77 21.46 6.07
C ALA A 324 7.77 21.02 7.54
N GLY A 325 6.61 20.54 8.00
CA GLY A 325 6.37 20.08 9.37
C GLY A 325 5.87 21.17 10.31
N ASP A 326 5.82 22.44 9.90
CA ASP A 326 5.37 23.54 10.76
C ASP A 326 3.88 23.38 11.18
N VAL A 327 3.57 23.96 12.34
CA VAL A 327 2.22 24.05 12.90
C VAL A 327 1.78 25.51 12.90
N ILE A 328 0.68 25.83 12.22
CA ILE A 328 0.00 27.11 12.32
C ILE A 328 -1.08 26.98 13.38
N GLU A 329 -0.92 27.70 14.49
CA GLU A 329 -1.84 27.67 15.63
C GLU A 329 -2.74 28.90 15.63
N LEU A 330 -4.05 28.69 15.56
CA LEU A 330 -5.05 29.74 15.42
C LEU A 330 -5.64 30.07 16.79
N GLU A 331 -5.56 31.35 17.16
CA GLU A 331 -6.35 31.89 18.26
C GLU A 331 -7.86 31.83 17.96
N THR A 332 -8.70 31.86 18.99
CA THR A 332 -10.15 31.96 18.80
C THR A 332 -10.50 33.25 18.05
N GLY A 333 -11.27 33.12 16.97
CA GLY A 333 -11.75 34.24 16.17
C GLY A 333 -12.05 33.81 14.74
N GLU A 334 -12.34 34.79 13.88
CA GLU A 334 -12.67 34.55 12.48
C GLU A 334 -11.49 34.82 11.54
N TYR A 335 -11.22 33.87 10.66
CA TYR A 335 -10.19 33.90 9.62
C TYR A 335 -10.87 33.86 8.26
N THR A 336 -10.71 34.91 7.46
CA THR A 336 -11.29 34.97 6.12
C THR A 336 -10.18 34.81 5.07
N VAL A 337 -10.18 33.69 4.37
CA VAL A 337 -9.21 33.34 3.31
C VAL A 337 -9.73 33.80 1.95
N THR A 338 -9.05 34.74 1.30
CA THR A 338 -9.57 35.41 0.09
C THR A 338 -8.74 35.14 -1.16
N LYS A 339 -7.62 34.44 -0.96
CA LYS A 339 -6.80 33.81 -1.98
C LYS A 339 -6.64 32.34 -1.62
N ILE A 340 -6.42 31.48 -2.63
CA ILE A 340 -6.22 30.05 -2.37
C ILE A 340 -4.74 29.85 -2.05
N PRO A 341 -4.33 29.60 -0.78
CA PRO A 341 -2.98 29.16 -0.48
C PRO A 341 -2.66 27.85 -1.18
N VAL A 342 -1.46 27.78 -1.77
CA VAL A 342 -0.94 26.59 -2.44
C VAL A 342 0.14 25.97 -1.55
N LEU A 343 -0.10 24.76 -1.06
CA LEU A 343 0.83 24.06 -0.17
C LEU A 343 1.70 23.07 -0.96
N ALA A 344 3.02 23.21 -0.85
CA ALA A 344 4.01 22.35 -1.48
C ALA A 344 4.84 21.54 -0.46
N HIS A 345 4.40 21.52 0.80
CA HIS A 345 5.05 20.82 1.91
C HIS A 345 4.01 20.40 2.96
N PRO A 346 4.33 19.46 3.88
CA PRO A 346 3.45 19.08 4.98
C PRO A 346 3.28 20.21 5.99
N VAL A 347 2.04 20.55 6.37
CA VAL A 347 1.71 21.57 7.38
C VAL A 347 0.53 21.12 8.23
N THR A 348 0.56 21.46 9.52
CA THR A 348 -0.60 21.33 10.42
C THR A 348 -1.23 22.71 10.66
N VAL A 349 -2.54 22.82 10.53
CA VAL A 349 -3.33 23.97 10.99
C VAL A 349 -4.20 23.52 12.15
N ARG A 350 -4.03 24.13 13.32
CA ARG A 350 -4.77 23.73 14.52
C ARG A 350 -5.35 24.91 15.28
N GLY A 351 -6.48 24.70 15.95
CA GLY A 351 -6.95 25.64 16.97
C GLY A 351 -6.08 25.60 18.23
N ASN A 352 -6.02 26.73 18.94
CA ASN A 352 -5.32 26.83 20.21
C ASN A 352 -5.94 25.88 21.26
N ARG A 353 -5.09 25.19 22.03
CA ARG A 353 -5.50 24.17 23.01
C ARG A 353 -5.92 24.73 24.38
N THR A 354 -6.08 26.05 24.52
CA THR A 354 -6.32 26.66 25.84
C THR A 354 -7.70 26.33 26.44
N ASN A 355 -8.60 25.72 25.66
CA ASN A 355 -9.99 25.54 26.04
C ASN A 355 -10.35 24.04 26.10
N GLU A 356 -9.80 23.33 27.07
CA GLU A 356 -10.36 22.04 27.52
C GLU A 356 -11.76 22.29 28.09
N GLY A 357 -12.78 22.21 27.21
CA GLY A 357 -14.18 22.38 27.57
C GLY A 357 -14.87 23.51 26.80
N ALA A 358 -15.34 23.21 25.59
CA ALA A 358 -16.44 23.92 24.92
C ALA A 358 -16.33 25.44 24.62
N GLU A 359 -15.15 26.06 24.60
CA GLU A 359 -15.02 27.48 24.21
C GLU A 359 -14.47 27.67 22.78
N ALA A 360 -15.39 27.92 21.85
CA ALA A 360 -15.26 28.41 20.46
C ALA A 360 -13.98 28.02 19.66
N ARG A 361 -14.16 27.06 18.73
CA ARG A 361 -13.16 26.74 17.69
C ARG A 361 -12.89 27.96 16.81
N PRO A 362 -11.63 28.20 16.36
CA PRO A 362 -11.35 29.20 15.34
C PRO A 362 -12.19 28.94 14.09
N LEU A 363 -12.85 30.00 13.60
CA LEU A 363 -13.76 29.95 12.48
C LEU A 363 -13.03 30.35 11.19
N VAL A 364 -12.88 29.41 10.27
CA VAL A 364 -12.24 29.61 8.97
C VAL A 364 -13.30 29.67 7.88
N ARG A 365 -13.37 30.81 7.18
CA ARG A 365 -14.21 31.03 6.00
C ARG A 365 -13.34 31.36 4.80
N PHE A 366 -13.87 31.16 3.60
CA PHE A 366 -13.11 31.43 2.38
C PHE A 366 -13.97 31.97 1.24
N GLU A 367 -13.44 32.94 0.49
CA GLU A 367 -14.14 33.66 -0.60
C GLU A 367 -13.84 33.07 -2.00
N ARG A 368 -13.12 31.94 -2.05
CA ARG A 368 -12.64 31.30 -3.29
C ARG A 368 -13.25 29.91 -3.47
N SER A 369 -13.07 29.33 -4.65
CA SER A 369 -13.58 27.98 -4.94
C SER A 369 -12.86 26.87 -4.16
N ALA A 370 -11.76 27.19 -3.49
CA ALA A 370 -11.12 26.32 -2.51
C ALA A 370 -10.57 27.09 -1.30
N LEU A 371 -10.51 26.43 -0.14
CA LEU A 371 -9.79 26.94 1.03
C LEU A 371 -8.28 26.70 0.87
N VAL A 372 -7.87 25.52 0.39
CA VAL A 372 -6.46 25.17 0.16
C VAL A 372 -6.31 24.35 -1.13
N GLU A 373 -5.22 24.57 -1.87
CA GLU A 373 -4.74 23.68 -2.93
C GLU A 373 -3.46 22.95 -2.48
N LEU A 374 -3.44 21.62 -2.59
CA LEU A 374 -2.23 20.82 -2.40
C LEU A 374 -1.49 20.68 -3.73
N ALA A 375 -0.29 21.24 -3.82
CA ALA A 375 0.64 21.06 -4.92
C ALA A 375 1.62 19.91 -4.62
N ASP A 376 2.56 19.69 -5.53
CA ASP A 376 3.61 18.68 -5.37
C ASP A 376 4.37 18.86 -4.04
N GLY A 377 4.48 17.79 -3.24
CA GLY A 377 5.04 17.83 -1.88
C GLY A 377 4.08 18.28 -0.77
N GLY A 378 2.90 18.81 -1.12
CA GLY A 378 1.89 19.27 -0.17
C GLY A 378 1.27 18.16 0.66
N SER A 379 1.00 18.41 1.93
CA SER A 379 0.16 17.58 2.80
C SER A 379 -0.44 18.45 3.90
N LEU A 380 -1.64 18.13 4.37
CA LEU A 380 -2.39 19.01 5.27
C LEU A 380 -3.02 18.24 6.42
N GLU A 381 -2.76 18.70 7.64
CA GLU A 381 -3.48 18.30 8.84
C GLU A 381 -4.32 19.46 9.37
N LEU A 382 -5.61 19.24 9.60
CA LEU A 382 -6.56 20.19 10.18
C LEU A 382 -7.01 19.66 11.54
N VAL A 383 -6.85 20.46 12.61
CA VAL A 383 -7.16 20.02 13.97
C VAL A 383 -7.99 21.06 14.73
N GLY A 384 -9.17 20.70 15.22
CA GLY A 384 -9.92 21.56 16.14
C GLY A 384 -10.48 22.84 15.51
N LEU A 385 -10.79 22.84 14.20
CA LEU A 385 -11.25 24.02 13.46
C LEU A 385 -12.77 23.98 13.21
N ALA A 386 -13.41 25.15 13.15
CA ALA A 386 -14.70 25.31 12.50
C ALA A 386 -14.48 25.87 11.09
N ILE A 387 -14.94 25.18 10.05
CA ILE A 387 -14.77 25.55 8.64
C ILE A 387 -16.15 25.78 8.03
N ASP A 388 -16.38 26.96 7.49
CA ASP A 388 -17.67 27.40 6.98
C ASP A 388 -17.54 27.89 5.53
N GLY A 389 -18.21 27.19 4.60
CA GLY A 389 -18.18 27.47 3.17
C GLY A 389 -19.13 28.56 2.69
N SER A 390 -19.86 29.25 3.59
CA SER A 390 -20.90 30.22 3.22
C SER A 390 -20.41 31.43 2.42
N LEU A 391 -19.13 31.79 2.51
CA LEU A 391 -18.52 32.87 1.71
C LEU A 391 -17.96 32.39 0.36
N ALA A 392 -17.96 31.08 0.10
CA ALA A 392 -17.45 30.56 -1.16
C ALA A 392 -18.33 31.06 -2.32
N PRO A 393 -17.76 31.24 -3.52
CA PRO A 393 -18.50 31.76 -4.66
C PRO A 393 -19.69 30.85 -4.99
N ASP A 394 -20.76 31.46 -5.49
CA ASP A 394 -21.91 30.75 -6.07
C ASP A 394 -21.50 30.09 -7.41
N ALA A 395 -20.73 29.02 -7.30
CA ALA A 395 -20.15 28.28 -8.41
C ALA A 395 -20.13 26.79 -8.09
N TYR A 396 -20.46 25.98 -9.10
CA TYR A 396 -20.45 24.54 -8.94
C TYR A 396 -19.02 24.01 -8.74
N GLY A 397 -18.90 22.90 -8.01
CA GLY A 397 -17.64 22.16 -7.95
C GLY A 397 -16.59 22.75 -7.01
N ASN A 398 -16.98 23.67 -6.12
CA ASN A 398 -16.15 24.15 -5.02
C ASN A 398 -15.63 22.98 -4.15
N SER A 399 -14.59 23.24 -3.38
CA SER A 399 -13.99 22.27 -2.47
C SER A 399 -13.46 22.97 -1.22
N VAL A 400 -13.31 22.31 -0.08
CA VAL A 400 -12.46 22.86 0.99
C VAL A 400 -11.00 22.62 0.64
N VAL A 401 -10.64 21.36 0.42
CA VAL A 401 -9.30 20.94 0.00
C VAL A 401 -9.38 20.37 -1.41
N ARG A 402 -8.44 20.78 -2.28
CA ARG A 402 -8.25 20.13 -3.58
C ARG A 402 -6.79 19.89 -3.88
N THR A 403 -6.50 18.92 -4.73
CA THR A 403 -5.14 18.75 -5.27
C THR A 403 -4.95 19.60 -6.53
N SER A 404 -3.68 19.82 -6.87
CA SER A 404 -3.27 20.47 -8.11
C SER A 404 -3.95 19.83 -9.31
N ARG A 405 -4.41 20.67 -10.25
CA ARG A 405 -4.98 20.20 -11.53
C ARG A 405 -3.90 19.68 -12.50
N TYR A 406 -2.64 20.00 -12.21
CA TYR A 406 -1.47 19.46 -12.89
C TYR A 406 -0.94 18.24 -12.13
N SER A 407 -0.26 17.35 -12.83
CA SER A 407 0.32 16.13 -12.26
C SER A 407 1.23 16.44 -11.07
N MET A 408 1.11 15.62 -10.03
CA MET A 408 1.99 15.62 -8.87
C MET A 408 2.97 14.44 -8.97
N LEU A 409 4.20 14.63 -8.51
CA LEU A 409 5.20 13.58 -8.40
C LEU A 409 5.21 12.98 -6.99
N GLY A 410 4.99 13.79 -5.96
CA GLY A 410 4.89 13.36 -4.57
C GLY A 410 3.47 12.94 -4.21
N ASN A 411 3.36 11.82 -3.47
CA ASN A 411 2.11 11.43 -2.83
C ASN A 411 1.84 12.35 -1.63
N TYR A 412 0.58 12.65 -1.36
CA TYR A 412 0.17 13.57 -0.29
C TYR A 412 -0.58 12.85 0.84
N ALA A 413 -0.80 13.56 1.95
CA ALA A 413 -1.63 13.14 3.06
C ALA A 413 -2.65 14.24 3.42
N VAL A 414 -3.86 13.83 3.81
CA VAL A 414 -4.86 14.73 4.39
C VAL A 414 -5.35 14.15 5.70
N ARG A 415 -5.25 14.91 6.78
CA ARG A 415 -5.74 14.50 8.10
C ARG A 415 -6.67 15.57 8.67
N VAL A 416 -7.83 15.16 9.19
CA VAL A 416 -8.88 16.03 9.72
C VAL A 416 -9.32 15.48 11.05
N VAL A 417 -9.09 16.24 12.12
CA VAL A 417 -9.24 15.75 13.48
C VAL A 417 -9.99 16.77 14.32
N ASP A 418 -11.04 16.34 15.02
CA ASP A 418 -11.80 17.21 15.93
C ASP A 418 -12.34 18.49 15.23
N CYS A 419 -12.67 18.43 13.93
CA CYS A 419 -13.13 19.56 13.14
C CYS A 419 -14.66 19.61 12.98
N GLU A 420 -15.19 20.80 12.70
CA GLU A 420 -16.58 21.07 12.36
C GLU A 420 -16.61 21.72 10.97
N VAL A 421 -17.22 21.06 10.00
CA VAL A 421 -17.28 21.56 8.61
C VAL A 421 -18.74 21.75 8.22
N ALA A 422 -19.09 22.95 7.76
CA ALA A 422 -20.48 23.30 7.48
C ALA A 422 -20.64 24.19 6.25
N ASN A 423 -21.89 24.25 5.75
CA ASN A 423 -22.33 25.18 4.71
C ASN A 423 -21.53 25.07 3.42
N LEU A 424 -21.19 23.84 3.02
CA LEU A 424 -20.62 23.56 1.71
C LEU A 424 -21.77 23.40 0.71
N ASN A 425 -22.60 24.45 0.58
CA ASN A 425 -23.88 24.38 -0.13
C ASN A 425 -24.27 25.68 -0.85
N THR A 426 -23.34 26.60 -1.07
CA THR A 426 -23.58 27.84 -1.85
C THR A 426 -24.04 27.54 -3.27
N ASN A 427 -23.55 26.45 -3.86
CA ASN A 427 -24.04 25.86 -5.11
C ASN A 427 -23.90 24.33 -5.03
N HIS A 428 -24.30 23.61 -6.07
CA HIS A 428 -24.21 22.15 -6.13
C HIS A 428 -22.78 21.64 -6.28
N SER A 429 -22.57 20.36 -5.92
CA SER A 429 -21.28 19.66 -6.09
C SER A 429 -20.12 20.31 -5.33
N PHE A 430 -20.39 20.93 -4.18
CA PHE A 430 -19.38 21.49 -3.29
C PHE A 430 -18.85 20.38 -2.37
N ASN A 431 -17.60 19.98 -2.58
CA ASN A 431 -16.97 18.85 -1.89
C ASN A 431 -16.19 19.31 -0.66
N PHE A 432 -15.87 18.40 0.26
CA PHE A 432 -14.82 18.67 1.22
C PHE A 432 -13.44 18.47 0.57
N LEU A 433 -13.10 17.23 0.21
CA LEU A 433 -11.87 16.86 -0.50
C LEU A 433 -12.20 16.47 -1.95
N ARG A 434 -11.61 17.18 -2.91
CA ARG A 434 -11.70 16.86 -4.33
C ARG A 434 -10.32 16.71 -4.96
N VAL A 435 -10.03 15.52 -5.46
CA VAL A 435 -8.74 15.23 -6.11
C VAL A 435 -8.79 15.47 -7.62
N SER A 436 -7.61 15.59 -8.22
CA SER A 436 -7.38 15.64 -9.65
C SER A 436 -6.80 14.31 -10.16
N ARG A 437 -6.96 14.05 -11.45
CA ARG A 437 -6.39 12.87 -12.12
C ARG A 437 -4.88 12.85 -11.95
N HIS A 438 -4.31 11.66 -11.75
CA HIS A 438 -2.89 11.41 -11.52
C HIS A 438 -2.33 12.07 -10.24
N THR A 439 -3.19 12.29 -9.24
CA THR A 439 -2.76 12.63 -7.87
C THR A 439 -3.07 11.47 -6.95
N PHE A 440 -2.18 11.20 -5.99
CA PHE A 440 -2.26 10.01 -5.15
C PHE A 440 -2.09 10.34 -3.66
N ALA A 441 -3.11 10.02 -2.87
CA ALA A 441 -3.06 10.13 -1.42
C ALA A 441 -2.40 8.88 -0.82
N ARG A 442 -1.35 9.06 -0.02
CA ARG A 442 -0.83 7.99 0.84
C ARG A 442 -1.82 7.64 1.93
N ASN A 443 -2.45 8.63 2.54
CA ASN A 443 -3.47 8.45 3.56
C ASN A 443 -4.45 9.63 3.60
N ILE A 444 -5.71 9.32 3.84
CA ILE A 444 -6.77 10.28 4.17
C ILE A 444 -7.40 9.82 5.48
N ASP A 445 -7.24 10.62 6.54
CA ASP A 445 -7.70 10.29 7.88
C ASP A 445 -8.71 11.34 8.37
N ILE A 446 -9.96 10.96 8.59
CA ILE A 446 -11.00 11.82 9.19
C ILE A 446 -11.43 11.21 10.52
N GLN A 447 -11.18 11.93 11.62
CA GLN A 447 -11.42 11.43 12.97
C GLN A 447 -12.18 12.46 13.82
N ARG A 448 -13.16 12.00 14.60
CA ARG A 448 -13.86 12.82 15.60
C ARG A 448 -14.38 14.15 15.06
N SER A 449 -14.77 14.17 13.78
CA SER A 449 -15.13 15.40 13.07
C SER A 449 -16.60 15.37 12.67
N SER A 450 -17.21 16.55 12.47
CA SER A 450 -18.59 16.66 12.00
C SER A 450 -18.69 17.44 10.70
N PHE A 451 -19.56 16.98 9.80
CA PHE A 451 -19.81 17.59 8.50
C PHE A 451 -21.32 17.78 8.32
N ARG A 452 -21.74 18.99 7.95
CA ARG A 452 -23.17 19.26 7.69
C ARG A 452 -23.44 20.18 6.50
N ALA A 453 -24.58 19.98 5.86
CA ALA A 453 -25.05 20.80 4.74
C ALA A 453 -24.01 20.87 3.61
N VAL A 454 -23.80 19.73 2.94
CA VAL A 454 -22.80 19.55 1.88
C VAL A 454 -23.47 19.10 0.59
N THR A 455 -23.31 19.82 -0.52
CA THR A 455 -23.96 19.46 -1.81
C THR A 455 -23.13 18.51 -2.69
N GLY A 456 -21.86 18.31 -2.37
CA GLY A 456 -20.95 17.37 -3.04
C GLY A 456 -20.61 16.17 -2.16
N HIS A 457 -19.44 15.57 -2.42
CA HIS A 457 -18.90 14.46 -1.62
C HIS A 457 -18.03 14.96 -0.48
N ILE A 458 -17.87 14.18 0.59
CA ILE A 458 -16.84 14.49 1.60
C ILE A 458 -15.47 14.12 1.05
N VAL A 459 -15.28 12.89 0.58
CA VAL A 459 -14.02 12.43 -0.04
C VAL A 459 -14.31 11.86 -1.43
N ALA A 460 -13.85 12.57 -2.47
CA ALA A 460 -13.99 12.16 -3.87
C ALA A 460 -12.65 11.69 -4.45
N LEU A 461 -12.47 10.36 -4.53
CA LEU A 461 -11.32 9.63 -5.09
C LEU A 461 -11.72 8.86 -6.35
N ASP A 462 -12.40 9.57 -7.26
CA ASP A 462 -13.12 9.01 -8.41
C ASP A 462 -12.64 9.60 -9.75
N ARG A 463 -11.34 9.86 -9.88
CA ARG A 463 -10.78 10.55 -11.07
C ARG A 463 -10.13 9.61 -12.09
N GLU A 464 -9.80 8.38 -11.69
CA GLU A 464 -9.17 7.36 -12.55
C GLU A 464 -10.19 6.37 -13.13
N ILE A 465 -11.07 6.86 -14.01
CA ILE A 465 -12.23 6.10 -14.52
C ILE A 465 -11.98 5.37 -15.85
N ASP A 466 -10.71 5.18 -16.22
CA ASP A 466 -10.33 4.57 -17.51
C ASP A 466 -10.10 3.04 -17.40
N ASP A 467 -10.35 2.46 -16.23
CA ASP A 467 -10.27 1.01 -15.96
C ASP A 467 -8.88 0.39 -16.21
N LEU A 468 -7.83 1.17 -15.94
CA LEU A 468 -6.43 0.75 -16.10
C LEU A 468 -5.76 0.31 -14.78
N GLY A 469 -6.53 0.08 -13.72
CA GLY A 469 -5.99 -0.25 -12.39
C GLY A 469 -5.38 0.93 -11.63
N ILE A 470 -5.47 2.16 -12.17
CA ILE A 470 -5.02 3.38 -11.49
C ILE A 470 -6.08 3.82 -10.48
N TYR A 471 -5.66 4.33 -9.31
CA TYR A 471 -6.54 4.87 -8.27
C TYR A 471 -5.94 6.09 -7.55
N ASN A 472 -6.73 6.81 -6.75
CA ASN A 472 -6.33 8.10 -6.18
C ASN A 472 -5.91 8.08 -4.70
N GLY A 473 -6.03 6.96 -3.99
CA GLY A 473 -5.65 6.90 -2.57
C GLY A 473 -5.41 5.49 -2.04
N GLU A 474 -4.35 5.33 -1.26
CA GLU A 474 -3.94 4.04 -0.69
C GLU A 474 -4.76 3.65 0.54
N SER A 475 -4.77 4.49 1.58
CA SER A 475 -5.48 4.24 2.83
C SER A 475 -6.47 5.37 3.11
N VAL A 476 -7.73 5.02 3.37
CA VAL A 476 -8.81 5.95 3.71
C VAL A 476 -9.46 5.50 5.00
N VAL A 477 -9.29 6.30 6.05
CA VAL A 477 -9.82 6.03 7.40
C VAL A 477 -10.81 7.13 7.78
N VAL A 478 -12.04 6.75 8.10
CA VAL A 478 -13.06 7.65 8.64
C VAL A 478 -13.66 7.04 9.89
N GLU A 479 -13.38 7.66 11.03
CA GLU A 479 -13.75 7.13 12.34
C GLU A 479 -14.37 8.16 13.27
N ASP A 480 -15.27 7.68 14.13
CA ASP A 480 -15.83 8.43 15.25
C ASP A 480 -16.43 9.79 14.84
N SER A 481 -16.93 9.89 13.60
CA SER A 481 -17.33 11.14 12.95
C SER A 481 -18.83 11.21 12.67
N ARG A 482 -19.35 12.43 12.45
CA ARG A 482 -20.77 12.68 12.19
C ARG A 482 -20.98 13.37 10.84
N PHE A 483 -21.94 12.89 10.07
CA PHE A 483 -22.28 13.44 8.75
C PHE A 483 -23.79 13.66 8.70
N ALA A 484 -24.23 14.88 8.36
CA ALA A 484 -25.64 15.21 8.29
C ALA A 484 -25.96 16.05 7.04
N ASN A 485 -27.03 15.72 6.31
CA ASN A 485 -27.47 16.49 5.13
C ASN A 485 -26.35 16.62 4.07
N VAL A 486 -25.83 15.49 3.62
CA VAL A 486 -24.82 15.42 2.55
C VAL A 486 -25.52 14.91 1.30
N GLU A 487 -25.67 15.75 0.27
CA GLU A 487 -26.32 15.36 -0.97
C GLU A 487 -25.53 14.30 -1.76
N GLY A 488 -24.19 14.36 -1.69
CA GLY A 488 -23.30 13.34 -2.25
C GLY A 488 -23.06 12.18 -1.29
N ALA A 489 -22.06 11.37 -1.62
CA ALA A 489 -21.55 10.31 -0.74
C ALA A 489 -20.50 10.85 0.25
N VAL A 490 -20.39 10.24 1.42
CA VAL A 490 -19.26 10.48 2.34
C VAL A 490 -17.96 10.02 1.67
N LEU A 491 -17.94 8.79 1.16
CA LEU A 491 -16.82 8.26 0.39
C LEU A 491 -17.27 7.91 -1.03
N ASN A 492 -16.49 8.33 -2.03
CA ASN A 492 -16.59 7.89 -3.41
C ASN A 492 -15.20 7.49 -3.90
N VAL A 493 -14.90 6.18 -3.86
CA VAL A 493 -13.57 5.61 -4.12
C VAL A 493 -13.64 4.67 -5.31
N TYR A 494 -12.75 4.86 -6.28
CA TYR A 494 -12.73 4.10 -7.53
C TYR A 494 -11.34 3.54 -7.87
N ARG A 495 -11.30 2.24 -8.16
CA ARG A 495 -10.22 1.54 -8.88
C ARG A 495 -10.84 0.56 -9.86
N GLY A 496 -10.85 0.91 -11.15
CA GLY A 496 -11.43 0.06 -12.20
C GLY A 496 -10.40 -0.86 -12.87
N GLY A 497 -10.90 -1.84 -13.64
CA GLY A 497 -10.08 -2.76 -14.43
C GLY A 497 -9.76 -4.09 -13.76
N THR A 498 -8.81 -4.81 -14.35
CA THR A 498 -8.42 -6.18 -13.94
C THR A 498 -6.96 -6.30 -13.50
N ASP A 499 -6.35 -5.17 -13.10
CA ASP A 499 -4.98 -5.18 -12.57
C ASP A 499 -4.91 -5.78 -11.16
N GLU A 500 -3.89 -6.61 -10.93
CA GLU A 500 -3.62 -7.29 -9.64
C GLU A 500 -2.22 -6.91 -9.12
N SER A 501 -1.69 -5.77 -9.55
CA SER A 501 -0.30 -5.36 -9.28
C SER A 501 -0.18 -4.41 -8.07
N THR A 502 -1.31 -4.05 -7.44
CA THR A 502 -1.40 -3.08 -6.35
C THR A 502 -2.09 -3.66 -5.12
N PHE A 503 -1.90 -3.00 -3.97
CA PHE A 503 -2.49 -3.42 -2.69
C PHE A 503 -3.75 -2.65 -2.31
N GLY A 504 -3.84 -1.37 -2.70
CA GLY A 504 -4.95 -0.50 -2.35
C GLY A 504 -6.02 -0.36 -3.44
N PRO A 505 -7.07 0.44 -3.18
CA PRO A 505 -7.32 1.14 -1.92
C PRO A 505 -7.67 0.21 -0.75
N GLU A 506 -7.42 0.71 0.46
CA GLU A 506 -7.89 0.17 1.74
C GLU A 506 -8.79 1.19 2.42
N VAL A 507 -9.96 0.75 2.87
CA VAL A 507 -10.97 1.64 3.48
C VAL A 507 -11.41 1.10 4.83
N SER A 508 -11.25 1.92 5.86
CA SER A 508 -11.81 1.70 7.20
C SER A 508 -12.83 2.81 7.50
N PHE A 509 -14.09 2.41 7.75
CA PHE A 509 -15.20 3.31 7.99
C PHE A 509 -15.95 2.85 9.25
N ARG A 510 -15.60 3.44 10.41
CA ARG A 510 -16.02 2.89 11.71
C ARG A 510 -16.64 3.88 12.67
N ARG A 511 -17.63 3.44 13.46
CA ARG A 511 -18.20 4.22 14.57
C ARG A 511 -18.69 5.61 14.16
N ASN A 512 -19.19 5.75 12.93
CA ASN A 512 -19.71 7.00 12.41
C ASN A 512 -21.23 7.10 12.58
N VAL A 513 -21.75 8.34 12.59
CA VAL A 513 -23.19 8.63 12.53
C VAL A 513 -23.51 9.36 11.24
N LEU A 514 -24.42 8.82 10.44
CA LEU A 514 -24.81 9.33 9.13
C LEU A 514 -26.31 9.61 9.12
N GLU A 515 -26.68 10.85 8.79
CA GLU A 515 -28.07 11.32 8.70
C GLU A 515 -28.30 12.00 7.35
N ASP A 516 -29.30 11.59 6.59
CA ASP A 516 -29.69 12.22 5.31
C ASP A 516 -28.53 12.32 4.30
N ILE A 517 -27.97 11.15 3.92
CA ILE A 517 -26.77 11.05 3.06
C ILE A 517 -27.11 10.48 1.68
N GLY A 518 -26.62 11.12 0.63
CA GLY A 518 -26.56 10.57 -0.73
C GLY A 518 -27.78 10.83 -1.61
N HIS A 519 -28.80 11.55 -1.13
CA HIS A 519 -30.07 11.77 -1.83
C HIS A 519 -30.01 12.81 -2.95
N GLY A 520 -28.88 13.48 -3.14
CA GLY A 520 -28.71 14.48 -4.18
C GLY A 520 -28.90 13.90 -5.58
N LYS A 521 -29.71 14.56 -6.42
CA LYS A 521 -29.94 14.14 -7.83
C LYS A 521 -28.67 14.02 -8.69
N ARG A 522 -27.57 14.65 -8.25
CA ARG A 522 -26.26 14.61 -8.92
C ARG A 522 -25.35 13.49 -8.41
N ASN A 523 -25.71 12.83 -7.31
CA ASN A 523 -25.04 11.63 -6.83
C ASN A 523 -25.39 10.44 -7.72
N LYS A 524 -24.62 10.24 -8.79
CA LYS A 524 -24.87 9.17 -9.77
C LYS A 524 -24.64 7.77 -9.20
N THR A 525 -23.86 7.63 -8.12
CA THR A 525 -23.63 6.35 -7.45
C THR A 525 -24.88 5.84 -6.73
N ARG A 526 -25.78 6.77 -6.35
CA ARG A 526 -26.95 6.53 -5.49
C ARG A 526 -26.58 5.79 -4.20
N ALA A 527 -25.49 6.22 -3.59
CA ALA A 527 -24.94 5.61 -2.40
C ALA A 527 -24.52 6.67 -1.37
N SER A 528 -24.56 6.30 -0.09
CA SER A 528 -23.98 7.10 1.00
C SER A 528 -22.47 6.87 1.14
N VAL A 529 -22.02 5.67 0.80
CA VAL A 529 -20.61 5.25 0.68
C VAL A 529 -20.53 4.40 -0.59
N PHE A 530 -19.69 4.80 -1.55
CA PHE A 530 -19.48 4.07 -2.80
C PHE A 530 -18.01 3.65 -2.93
N LEU A 531 -17.78 2.34 -2.98
CA LEU A 531 -16.46 1.73 -3.06
C LEU A 531 -16.42 0.80 -4.27
N HIS A 532 -15.60 1.10 -5.28
CA HIS A 532 -15.41 0.27 -6.46
C HIS A 532 -13.95 -0.19 -6.56
N GLY A 533 -13.74 -1.50 -6.58
CA GLY A 533 -12.41 -2.13 -6.70
C GLY A 533 -11.46 -1.93 -5.52
N VAL A 534 -11.98 -1.50 -4.37
CA VAL A 534 -11.26 -1.43 -3.09
C VAL A 534 -10.86 -2.85 -2.67
N GLN A 535 -9.61 -3.02 -2.24
CA GLN A 535 -9.02 -4.34 -1.98
C GLN A 535 -9.18 -4.80 -0.54
N THR A 536 -9.42 -3.87 0.39
CA THR A 536 -9.75 -4.16 1.78
C THR A 536 -10.76 -3.15 2.29
N VAL A 537 -11.92 -3.64 2.72
CA VAL A 537 -13.05 -2.85 3.21
C VAL A 537 -13.42 -3.32 4.61
N SER A 538 -13.43 -2.40 5.57
CA SER A 538 -13.98 -2.61 6.92
C SER A 538 -14.97 -1.48 7.23
N ILE A 539 -16.26 -1.84 7.32
CA ILE A 539 -17.37 -0.94 7.62
C ILE A 539 -18.03 -1.45 8.91
N GLU A 540 -17.71 -0.82 10.04
CA GLU A 540 -18.02 -1.38 11.36
C GLU A 540 -18.69 -0.37 12.29
N ASP A 541 -19.72 -0.83 13.01
CA ASP A 541 -20.34 -0.08 14.12
C ASP A 541 -20.86 1.33 13.77
N ASN A 542 -21.31 1.54 12.53
CA ASN A 542 -21.89 2.82 12.10
C ASN A 542 -23.40 2.89 12.38
N ASP A 543 -23.92 4.08 12.66
CA ASP A 543 -25.35 4.37 12.77
C ASP A 543 -25.80 5.20 11.56
N LEU A 544 -26.71 4.66 10.76
CA LEU A 544 -27.19 5.27 9.53
C LEU A 544 -28.70 5.52 9.61
N SER A 545 -29.12 6.76 9.39
CA SER A 545 -30.52 7.18 9.39
C SER A 545 -30.89 7.95 8.12
N GLY A 546 -31.94 7.50 7.44
CA GLY A 546 -32.44 8.17 6.22
C GLY A 546 -31.38 8.31 5.12
N THR A 547 -30.58 7.27 4.86
CA THR A 547 -29.45 7.33 3.91
C THR A 547 -29.68 6.46 2.66
N GLN A 548 -29.06 6.86 1.55
CA GLN A 548 -28.81 5.93 0.44
C GLN A 548 -27.95 4.75 0.91
N PRO A 549 -28.03 3.56 0.26
CA PRO A 549 -27.28 2.40 0.71
C PRO A 549 -25.77 2.62 0.64
N ILE A 550 -25.05 1.90 1.51
CA ILE A 550 -23.63 1.62 1.30
C ILE A 550 -23.52 0.67 0.10
N ARG A 551 -22.63 0.96 -0.85
CA ARG A 551 -22.45 0.15 -2.04
C ARG A 551 -20.98 -0.19 -2.27
N VAL A 552 -20.68 -1.47 -2.26
CA VAL A 552 -19.35 -2.04 -2.55
C VAL A 552 -19.46 -2.82 -3.86
N VAL A 553 -18.60 -2.50 -4.82
CA VAL A 553 -18.47 -3.23 -6.09
C VAL A 553 -17.08 -3.83 -6.12
N GLU A 554 -17.03 -5.14 -5.94
CA GLU A 554 -15.78 -5.90 -5.92
C GLU A 554 -15.27 -6.13 -7.35
N THR A 555 -13.94 -6.12 -7.48
CA THR A 555 -13.24 -6.43 -8.73
C THR A 555 -12.29 -7.61 -8.49
N VAL A 556 -11.43 -7.94 -9.46
CA VAL A 556 -10.34 -8.90 -9.28
C VAL A 556 -9.46 -8.56 -8.06
N GLY A 557 -8.70 -9.55 -7.60
CA GLY A 557 -7.71 -9.36 -6.53
C GLY A 557 -8.02 -10.10 -5.22
N GLU A 558 -9.13 -10.86 -5.15
CA GLU A 558 -9.65 -11.43 -3.90
C GLU A 558 -9.79 -10.36 -2.80
N PRO A 559 -10.61 -9.33 -3.05
CA PRO A 559 -10.83 -8.26 -2.08
C PRO A 559 -11.46 -8.82 -0.79
N ILE A 560 -11.10 -8.24 0.34
CA ILE A 560 -11.69 -8.59 1.63
C ILE A 560 -12.70 -7.51 2.00
N THR A 561 -13.97 -7.91 2.14
CA THR A 561 -15.06 -7.02 2.55
C THR A 561 -15.67 -7.49 3.86
N ARG A 562 -15.56 -6.66 4.91
CA ARG A 562 -16.24 -6.84 6.19
C ARG A 562 -17.21 -5.69 6.45
N ILE A 563 -18.48 -6.02 6.64
CA ILE A 563 -19.53 -5.08 7.04
C ILE A 563 -20.25 -5.66 8.25
N ASP A 564 -20.04 -5.08 9.43
CA ASP A 564 -20.44 -5.69 10.70
C ASP A 564 -20.89 -4.63 11.73
N GLY A 565 -21.78 -4.98 12.66
CA GLY A 565 -22.21 -4.08 13.75
C GLY A 565 -22.98 -2.80 13.37
N ASN A 566 -23.27 -2.57 12.09
CA ASN A 566 -23.93 -1.35 11.61
C ASN A 566 -25.45 -1.33 11.87
N ARG A 567 -25.99 -0.16 12.23
CA ARG A 567 -27.43 0.08 12.42
C ARG A 567 -27.98 0.88 11.25
N PHE A 568 -29.08 0.41 10.67
CA PHE A 568 -29.77 1.07 9.57
C PHE A 568 -31.21 1.40 9.98
N SER A 569 -31.50 2.68 10.14
CA SER A 569 -32.84 3.22 10.34
C SER A 569 -33.27 3.98 9.09
N GLU A 570 -34.46 3.69 8.56
CA GLU A 570 -34.99 4.34 7.34
C GLU A 570 -34.00 4.34 6.14
N SER A 571 -33.07 3.37 6.13
CA SER A 571 -31.99 3.24 5.16
C SER A 571 -32.02 1.83 4.58
N ALA A 572 -31.73 1.71 3.29
CA ALA A 572 -31.59 0.40 2.67
C ALA A 572 -30.35 -0.34 3.21
N PRO A 573 -30.36 -1.68 3.27
CA PRO A 573 -29.19 -2.44 3.66
C PRO A 573 -28.02 -2.24 2.66
N PRO A 574 -26.77 -2.55 3.07
CA PRO A 574 -25.62 -2.51 2.19
C PRO A 574 -25.80 -3.40 0.95
N VAL A 575 -25.28 -2.93 -0.18
CA VAL A 575 -25.25 -3.68 -1.44
C VAL A 575 -23.80 -4.04 -1.76
N VAL A 576 -23.48 -5.32 -1.71
CA VAL A 576 -22.19 -5.85 -2.17
C VAL A 576 -22.42 -6.54 -3.51
N VAL A 577 -21.75 -6.05 -4.55
CA VAL A 577 -21.75 -6.64 -5.88
C VAL A 577 -20.43 -7.40 -6.03
N PRO A 578 -20.44 -8.74 -5.94
CA PRO A 578 -19.23 -9.52 -6.07
C PRO A 578 -18.69 -9.45 -7.49
N TRP A 579 -17.38 -9.61 -7.64
CA TRP A 579 -16.76 -9.73 -8.96
C TRP A 579 -17.27 -11.01 -9.64
N GLN A 580 -17.83 -10.85 -10.85
CA GLN A 580 -18.17 -11.96 -11.74
C GLN A 580 -17.19 -11.90 -12.92
N ARG A 581 -16.45 -13.00 -13.14
CA ARG A 581 -15.48 -13.10 -14.23
C ARG A 581 -16.14 -13.10 -15.61
#